data_AF-A0A7C3CC12-F1
#
_entry.id   AF-A0A7C3CC12-F1
#
_cell.length_a   1.000
_cell.length_b   1.000
_cell.length_c   1.000
_cell.angle_alpha   90.00
_cell.angle_beta   90.00
_cell.angle_gamma   90.00
#
_symmetry.space_group_name_H-M   'P 1'
#
loop_
_entity.id
_entity.type
_entity.pdbx_description
1 polymer ?
#
loop_
_entity_poly.entity_id
_entity_poly.type
_entity_poly.pdbx_seq_one_letter_code
_entity_poly.pdbx_strand_id
1 'polypeptide(L)'
;MKKNLLLLVFLFFVSFAASAQLADNSAEATFQYSRQSLKIFPNPATEYFQLTDRSRSVAQINIYSIVGKKMKTFQAVDGKKYNLNNFPKGLYLVQLIGHDNKTISTQRLNVRKP
;
A
#
# COMPACT_ATOMS: atom_id res chain seq x y z
N MET A 1 -32.48 20.07 -42.63
CA MET A 1 -31.53 20.74 -41.71
C MET A 1 -31.41 20.05 -40.34
N LYS A 2 -32.51 19.56 -39.72
CA LYS A 2 -32.48 18.95 -38.37
C LYS A 2 -31.71 17.61 -38.26
N LYS A 3 -31.65 16.82 -39.35
CA LYS A 3 -30.95 15.51 -39.38
C LYS A 3 -29.42 15.65 -39.36
N ASN A 4 -28.89 16.72 -39.98
CA ASN A 4 -27.47 17.02 -39.97
C ASN A 4 -27.01 17.56 -38.61
N LEU A 5 -27.91 18.21 -37.86
CA LEU A 5 -27.67 18.66 -36.49
C LEU A 5 -27.53 17.48 -35.52
N LEU A 6 -28.38 16.46 -35.67
CA LEU A 6 -28.33 15.24 -34.84
C LEU A 6 -27.03 14.45 -35.05
N LEU A 7 -26.53 14.41 -36.29
CA LEU A 7 -25.27 13.76 -36.64
C LEU A 7 -24.05 14.49 -36.03
N LEU A 8 -24.12 15.81 -35.93
CA LEU A 8 -23.09 16.66 -35.33
C LEU A 8 -23.02 16.50 -33.80
N VAL A 9 -24.18 16.38 -33.14
CA VAL A 9 -24.25 16.09 -31.69
C VAL A 9 -23.69 14.69 -31.38
N PHE A 10 -23.97 13.70 -32.24
CA PHE A 10 -23.43 12.35 -32.08
C PHE A 10 -21.90 12.32 -32.22
N LEU A 11 -21.33 13.03 -33.20
CA LEU A 11 -19.87 13.14 -33.39
C LEU A 11 -19.16 13.85 -32.22
N PHE A 12 -19.83 14.81 -31.57
CA PHE A 12 -19.30 15.49 -30.38
C PHE A 12 -19.18 14.54 -29.16
N PHE A 13 -20.16 13.66 -28.94
CA PHE A 13 -20.12 12.66 -27.86
C PHE A 13 -19.04 11.58 -28.06
N VAL A 14 -18.78 11.17 -29.30
CA VAL A 14 -17.72 10.19 -29.61
C VAL A 14 -16.32 10.76 -29.29
N SER A 15 -16.12 12.06 -29.52
CA SER A 15 -14.83 12.73 -29.28
C SER A 15 -14.52 12.89 -27.78
N PHE A 16 -15.54 13.06 -26.94
CA PHE A 16 -15.39 13.15 -25.48
C PHE A 16 -15.04 11.79 -24.83
N ALA A 17 -15.47 10.67 -25.42
CA ALA A 17 -15.05 9.34 -24.97
C ALA A 17 -13.58 9.04 -25.33
N ALA A 18 -13.07 9.60 -26.44
CA ALA A 18 -11.69 9.39 -26.89
C ALA A 18 -10.66 10.12 -26.00
N SER A 19 -10.98 11.32 -25.49
CA SER A 19 -10.07 12.05 -24.59
C SER A 19 -9.94 11.41 -23.20
N ALA A 20 -10.89 10.59 -22.78
CA ALA A 20 -10.82 9.83 -21.52
C ALA A 20 -9.83 8.65 -21.57
N GLN A 21 -9.41 8.22 -22.76
CA GLN A 21 -8.48 7.10 -22.94
C GLN A 21 -7.00 7.52 -23.00
N LEU A 22 -6.69 8.81 -22.80
CA LEU A 22 -5.33 9.25 -22.48
C LEU A 22 -5.03 9.00 -21.00
N ALA A 23 -5.23 7.76 -20.56
CA ALA A 23 -4.59 7.25 -19.37
C ALA A 23 -3.11 7.07 -19.73
N ASP A 24 -2.28 7.82 -19.03
CA ASP A 24 -0.81 7.77 -19.07
C ASP A 24 -0.34 6.32 -18.95
N ASN A 25 -0.04 5.68 -20.09
CA ASN A 25 0.72 4.45 -20.14
C ASN A 25 2.20 4.82 -20.01
N SER A 26 2.56 5.47 -18.90
CA SER A 26 3.95 5.51 -18.49
C SER A 26 4.33 4.07 -18.22
N ALA A 27 5.16 3.52 -19.10
CA ALA A 27 5.68 2.18 -19.04
C ALA A 27 5.98 1.84 -17.59
N GLU A 28 5.22 0.90 -17.01
CA GLU A 28 5.60 0.27 -15.76
C GLU A 28 6.93 -0.41 -16.04
N ALA A 29 8.03 0.32 -15.82
CA ALA A 29 9.33 -0.26 -15.66
C ALA A 29 9.12 -1.33 -14.60
N THR A 30 9.10 -2.58 -15.06
CA THR A 30 8.95 -3.74 -14.19
C THR A 30 10.25 -3.78 -13.41
N PHE A 31 10.30 -3.01 -12.31
CA PHE A 31 11.34 -3.11 -11.33
C PHE A 31 11.21 -4.53 -10.78
N GLN A 32 11.93 -5.46 -11.39
CA GLN A 32 12.35 -6.68 -10.73
C GLN A 32 13.31 -6.27 -9.60
N TYR A 33 12.76 -5.61 -8.59
CA TYR A 33 13.32 -5.65 -7.26
C TYR A 33 13.28 -7.14 -6.95
N SER A 34 14.45 -7.80 -7.02
CA SER A 34 14.66 -9.08 -6.36
C SER A 34 14.05 -8.90 -4.97
N ARG A 35 12.82 -9.41 -4.75
CA ARG A 35 12.08 -9.26 -3.49
C ARG A 35 12.90 -10.02 -2.46
N GLN A 36 13.90 -9.36 -1.89
CA GLN A 36 14.39 -9.75 -0.59
C GLN A 36 13.14 -9.80 0.29
N SER A 37 12.86 -10.98 0.83
CA SER A 37 11.56 -11.25 1.41
C SER A 37 11.40 -10.41 2.69
N LEU A 38 10.77 -9.24 2.57
CA LEU A 38 10.34 -8.45 3.71
C LEU A 38 9.36 -9.30 4.52
N LYS A 39 9.72 -9.66 5.74
CA LYS A 39 8.91 -10.54 6.59
C LYS A 39 8.66 -9.86 7.92
N ILE A 40 7.40 -9.91 8.35
CA ILE A 40 6.98 -9.50 9.68
C ILE A 40 6.76 -10.74 10.54
N PHE A 41 7.40 -10.79 11.71
CA PHE A 41 7.33 -11.94 12.61
C PHE A 41 7.51 -11.52 14.08
N PRO A 42 6.98 -12.28 15.05
CA PRO A 42 6.06 -13.41 14.85
C PRO A 42 4.69 -12.92 14.36
N ASN A 43 3.97 -13.80 13.67
CA ASN A 43 2.57 -13.60 13.32
C ASN A 43 1.86 -14.96 13.47
N PRO A 44 0.98 -15.16 14.48
CA PRO A 44 0.45 -14.15 15.39
C PRO A 44 1.49 -13.50 16.33
N ALA A 45 1.33 -12.22 16.61
CA ALA A 45 2.14 -11.44 17.55
C ALA A 45 1.42 -11.27 18.89
N THR A 46 2.16 -11.18 19.99
CA THR A 46 1.62 -10.91 21.33
C THR A 46 1.98 -9.52 21.82
N GLU A 47 3.26 -9.30 22.13
CA GLU A 47 3.79 -8.05 22.70
C GLU A 47 4.56 -7.21 21.68
N TYR A 48 5.10 -7.84 20.64
CA TYR A 48 5.89 -7.16 19.62
C TYR A 48 5.89 -7.92 18.29
N PHE A 49 6.30 -7.23 17.24
CA PHE A 49 6.77 -7.84 16.00
C PHE A 49 8.13 -7.27 15.60
N GLN A 50 8.78 -7.89 14.65
CA GLN A 50 10.04 -7.49 14.03
C GLN A 50 9.87 -7.52 12.51
N LEU A 51 10.70 -6.72 11.83
CA LEU A 51 10.80 -6.68 10.38
C LEU A 51 12.17 -7.23 9.99
N THR A 52 12.23 -8.22 9.10
CA THR A 52 13.45 -8.57 8.36
C THR A 52 13.53 -7.68 7.13
N ASP A 53 14.51 -6.78 7.08
CA ASP A 53 14.77 -5.92 5.92
C ASP A 53 16.27 -5.85 5.60
N ARG A 54 16.77 -6.91 4.95
CA ARG A 54 18.19 -7.05 4.59
C ARG A 54 18.68 -5.94 3.64
N SER A 55 17.80 -5.43 2.78
CA SER A 55 18.11 -4.34 1.84
C SER A 55 18.03 -2.96 2.49
N ARG A 56 17.52 -2.84 3.73
CA ARG A 56 17.21 -1.56 4.39
C ARG A 56 16.34 -0.64 3.51
N SER A 57 15.44 -1.27 2.77
CA SER A 57 14.55 -0.62 1.80
C SER A 57 13.41 0.15 2.46
N VAL A 58 13.01 -0.27 3.67
CA VAL A 58 11.91 0.31 4.43
C VAL A 58 12.44 1.46 5.28
N ALA A 59 11.83 2.63 5.12
CA ALA A 59 12.10 3.81 5.94
C ALA A 59 11.12 3.90 7.10
N GLN A 60 9.85 3.57 6.87
CA GLN A 60 8.77 3.76 7.84
C GLN A 60 7.79 2.59 7.85
N ILE A 61 7.27 2.28 9.04
CA ILE A 61 6.25 1.27 9.26
C ILE A 61 5.00 1.94 9.81
N ASN A 62 3.89 1.85 9.10
CA ASN A 62 2.59 2.31 9.55
C ASN A 62 1.71 1.11 9.92
N ILE A 63 1.03 1.17 11.06
CA ILE A 63 0.07 0.16 11.47
C ILE A 63 -1.33 0.75 11.42
N TYR A 64 -2.24 0.06 10.76
CA TYR A 64 -3.65 0.39 10.67
C TYR A 64 -4.50 -0.73 11.27
N SER A 65 -5.63 -0.36 11.85
CA SER A 65 -6.72 -1.30 12.12
C SER A 65 -7.29 -1.85 10.80
N ILE A 66 -8.05 -2.95 10.86
CA ILE A 66 -8.67 -3.54 9.66
C ILE A 66 -9.65 -2.60 8.94
N VAL A 67 -10.22 -1.61 9.66
CA VAL A 67 -11.10 -0.58 9.09
C VAL A 67 -10.34 0.65 8.57
N GLY A 68 -9.00 0.60 8.51
CA GLY A 68 -8.17 1.66 7.94
C GLY A 68 -7.79 2.79 8.90
N LYS A 69 -8.22 2.78 10.17
CA LYS A 69 -7.74 3.75 11.17
C LYS A 69 -6.25 3.57 11.43
N LYS A 70 -5.44 4.62 11.27
CA LYS A 70 -4.00 4.63 11.60
C LYS A 70 -3.83 4.53 13.12
N MET A 71 -3.09 3.52 13.57
CA MET A 71 -2.89 3.21 14.99
C MET A 71 -1.52 3.70 15.47
N LYS A 72 -0.47 3.50 14.68
CA LYS A 72 0.90 3.90 15.04
C LYS A 72 1.81 3.99 13.82
N THR A 73 2.86 4.79 13.94
CA THR A 73 3.96 4.90 12.98
C THR A 73 5.27 4.66 13.69
N PHE A 74 6.18 3.95 13.04
CA PHE A 74 7.55 3.71 13.49
C PHE A 74 8.53 4.05 12.38
N GLN A 75 9.69 4.58 12.75
CA GLN A 75 10.84 4.57 11.85
C GLN A 75 11.41 3.14 11.82
N ALA A 76 11.64 2.64 10.61
CA ALA A 76 12.13 1.28 10.40
C ALA A 76 13.60 1.18 10.79
N VAL A 77 13.89 0.24 11.67
CA VAL A 77 15.24 -0.15 12.08
C VAL A 77 15.29 -1.67 11.99
N ASP A 78 16.24 -2.20 11.22
CA ASP A 78 16.41 -3.64 11.02
C ASP A 78 16.70 -4.34 12.36
N GLY A 79 16.07 -5.48 12.59
CA GLY A 79 16.18 -6.26 13.84
C GLY A 79 15.55 -5.62 15.10
N LYS A 80 14.93 -4.44 15.00
CA LYS A 80 14.24 -3.82 16.14
C LYS A 80 12.91 -4.51 16.44
N LYS A 81 12.60 -4.66 17.73
CA LYS A 81 11.27 -5.06 18.21
C LYS A 81 10.32 -3.85 18.28
N TYR A 82 9.20 -3.94 17.59
CA TYR A 82 8.14 -2.93 17.58
C TYR A 82 7.04 -3.34 18.55
N ASN A 83 6.86 -2.54 19.61
CA ASN A 83 5.95 -2.85 20.72
C ASN A 83 4.46 -2.71 20.34
N LEU A 84 3.66 -3.68 20.78
CA LEU A 84 2.22 -3.83 20.56
C LEU A 84 1.40 -3.89 21.87
N ASN A 85 1.98 -3.55 23.03
CA ASN A 85 1.31 -3.71 24.34
C ASN A 85 -0.05 -3.01 24.40
N ASN A 86 -0.14 -1.82 23.80
CA ASN A 86 -1.36 -1.00 23.78
C ASN A 86 -2.30 -1.31 22.60
N PHE A 87 -2.02 -2.36 21.82
CA PHE A 87 -2.89 -2.79 20.73
C PHE A 87 -3.88 -3.84 21.25
N PRO A 88 -5.19 -3.64 21.08
CA PRO A 88 -6.19 -4.68 21.33
C PRO A 88 -5.93 -5.94 20.49
N LYS A 89 -6.42 -7.10 20.95
CA LYS A 89 -6.41 -8.32 20.13
C LYS A 89 -7.19 -8.09 18.83
N GLY A 90 -6.70 -8.61 17.71
CA GLY A 90 -7.37 -8.45 16.42
C GLY A 90 -6.43 -8.44 15.23
N LEU A 91 -7.01 -8.18 14.06
CA LEU A 91 -6.30 -8.11 12.78
C LEU A 91 -5.89 -6.67 12.46
N TYR A 92 -4.66 -6.50 12.02
CA TYR A 92 -4.08 -5.21 11.64
C TYR A 92 -3.40 -5.31 10.28
N LEU A 93 -3.22 -4.15 9.64
CA LEU A 93 -2.44 -3.98 8.43
C LEU A 93 -1.16 -3.24 8.78
N VAL A 94 -0.02 -3.83 8.42
CA VAL A 94 1.30 -3.20 8.54
C VAL A 94 1.76 -2.80 7.15
N GLN A 95 1.77 -1.49 6.91
CA GLN A 95 2.22 -0.87 5.67
C GLN A 95 3.69 -0.47 5.82
N LEU A 96 4.53 -0.97 4.90
CA LEU A 96 5.95 -0.67 4.80
C LEU A 96 6.15 0.39 3.73
N ILE A 97 6.76 1.50 4.13
CA ILE A 97 7.00 2.68 3.29
C ILE A 97 8.50 2.79 3.01
N GLY A 98 8.87 3.00 1.75
CA GLY A 98 10.25 3.20 1.33
C GLY A 98 10.75 4.63 1.57
N HIS A 99 12.03 4.84 1.31
CA HIS A 99 12.67 6.17 1.43
C HIS A 99 12.13 7.20 0.43
N ASP A 100 11.50 6.74 -0.66
CA ASP A 100 10.81 7.56 -1.65
C ASP A 100 9.35 7.90 -1.25
N ASN A 101 8.97 7.61 -0.01
CA ASN A 101 7.61 7.73 0.53
C ASN A 101 6.55 6.87 -0.18
N LYS A 102 6.95 5.92 -1.06
CA LYS A 102 6.01 4.99 -1.68
C LYS A 102 5.77 3.78 -0.80
N THR A 103 4.59 3.19 -0.93
CA THR A 103 4.28 1.92 -0.26
C THR A 103 5.02 0.79 -0.96
N ILE A 104 5.90 0.10 -0.25
CA ILE A 104 6.59 -1.09 -0.74
C ILE A 104 5.67 -2.31 -0.62
N SER A 105 5.01 -2.46 0.53
CA SER A 105 4.15 -3.61 0.82
C SER A 105 3.20 -3.32 1.97
N THR A 106 2.07 -4.04 2.01
CA THR A 106 1.17 -4.09 3.15
C THR A 106 0.95 -5.55 3.55
N GLN A 107 1.22 -5.87 4.81
CA GLN A 107 1.11 -7.24 5.35
C GLN A 107 0.08 -7.29 6.48
N ARG A 108 -0.61 -8.42 6.60
CA ARG A 108 -1.56 -8.66 7.70
C ARG A 108 -0.81 -9.09 8.96
N LEU A 109 -1.17 -8.55 10.12
CA LEU A 109 -0.64 -8.92 11.43
C LEU A 109 -1.79 -9.30 12.37
N ASN A 110 -1.77 -10.52 12.88
CA ASN A 110 -2.72 -10.99 13.88
C ASN A 110 -2.14 -10.75 15.28
N VAL A 111 -2.77 -9.90 16.08
CA VAL A 111 -2.35 -9.63 17.47
C VAL A 111 -3.22 -10.43 18.43
N ARG A 112 -2.57 -11.20 19.30
CA ARG A 112 -3.17 -11.96 20.41
C ARG A 112 -2.69 -11.38 21.74
N LYS A 113 -3.41 -11.69 22.81
CA LYS A 113 -2.93 -11.45 24.18
C LYS A 113 -2.55 -12.79 24.80
N PRO A 114 -1.50 -12.84 25.64
CA PRO A 114 -1.16 -14.03 26.39
C PRO A 114 -2.34 -14.49 27.25
#